data_AF-A0A520JSF0-F1
#
_entry.id   AF-A0A520JSF0-F1
#
_cell.length_a   1.000
_cell.length_b   1.000
_cell.length_c   1.000
_cell.angle_alpha   90.00
_cell.angle_beta   90.00
_cell.angle_gamma   90.00
#
_symmetry.space_group_name_H-M   'P 1'
#
loop_
_entity.id
_entity.type
_entity.pdbx_description
1 polymer ?
#
loop_
_entity_poly.entity_id
_entity_poly.type
_entity_poly.pdbx_seq_one_letter_code
_entity_poly.pdbx_strand_id
1 'polypeptide(L)'
;MDSNVIAQHRILKHGSLIYYAGSAIFASGIALFAVGTAFIMMQKIHYGSEPEKIFLSSIFIGVGATMILTGMNMMMRQTRYGYHLIGAGTFASLFALLVFTYNYPQKWYYPLINYVLALYVVGLLVLVGNAFANVVLWMIEGKPDTVMRREVQRIYTDEEIERDIEDATRKSIELSASELIFKEPYAKDVKYGKIFHEKRGTTTRIKDNLDEVTSLVKTVNPGERIKSGSAEIEGASKNLLDILRVGSVKKSKSREIKDKIVDTMERFYSLITVKRGG
;
A
#
# COMPACT_ATOMS: atom_id res chain seq x y z
N MET A 1 11.86 6.26 -31.20
CA MET A 1 11.96 6.04 -29.73
C MET A 1 10.89 6.84 -28.97
N ASP A 2 10.04 7.61 -29.67
CA ASP A 2 9.12 8.60 -29.08
C ASP A 2 7.71 8.11 -28.76
N SER A 3 7.26 6.98 -29.32
CA SER A 3 5.91 6.46 -29.08
C SER A 3 5.69 6.00 -27.64
N ASN A 4 6.72 5.44 -26.99
CA ASN A 4 6.64 4.97 -25.61
C ASN A 4 6.66 6.11 -24.58
N VAL A 5 7.37 7.21 -24.86
CA VAL A 5 7.42 8.37 -23.96
C VAL A 5 6.09 9.12 -23.97
N ILE A 6 5.48 9.29 -25.14
CA ILE A 6 4.15 9.91 -25.28
C ILE A 6 3.05 9.06 -24.62
N ALA A 7 3.15 7.73 -24.72
CA ALA A 7 2.21 6.81 -24.08
C ALA A 7 2.33 6.85 -22.55
N GLN A 8 3.55 6.83 -22.00
CA GLN A 8 3.74 6.94 -20.55
C GLN A 8 3.28 8.29 -19.99
N HIS A 9 3.51 9.39 -20.71
CA HIS A 9 3.05 10.70 -20.27
C HIS A 9 1.52 10.84 -20.26
N ARG A 10 0.82 10.20 -21.21
CA ARG A 10 -0.66 10.14 -21.22
C ARG A 10 -1.24 9.32 -20.07
N ILE A 11 -0.63 8.18 -19.74
CA ILE A 11 -1.10 7.30 -18.66
C ILE A 11 -0.94 7.98 -17.29
N LEU A 12 0.18 8.67 -17.06
CA LEU A 12 0.41 9.45 -15.83
C LEU A 12 -0.59 10.60 -15.66
N LYS A 13 -0.88 11.36 -16.74
CA LYS A 13 -1.90 12.42 -16.71
C LYS A 13 -3.31 11.89 -16.45
N HIS A 14 -3.64 10.71 -16.98
CA HIS A 14 -4.96 10.09 -16.77
C HIS A 14 -5.16 9.70 -15.30
N GLY A 15 -4.13 9.12 -14.66
CA GLY A 15 -4.18 8.76 -13.24
C GLY A 15 -4.38 9.98 -12.33
N SER A 16 -3.67 11.08 -12.59
CA SER A 16 -3.84 12.31 -11.80
C SER A 16 -5.22 12.93 -11.96
N LEU A 17 -5.77 12.95 -13.19
CA LEU A 17 -7.08 13.54 -13.44
C LEU A 17 -8.19 12.76 -12.74
N ILE A 18 -8.14 11.42 -12.79
CA ILE A 18 -9.10 10.55 -12.09
C ILE A 18 -9.05 10.78 -10.58
N TYR A 19 -7.86 10.95 -10.02
CA TYR A 19 -7.69 11.23 -8.59
C TYR A 19 -8.30 12.58 -8.18
N TYR A 20 -8.03 13.65 -8.94
CA TYR A 20 -8.62 14.97 -8.67
C TYR A 20 -10.13 14.98 -8.85
N ALA A 21 -10.64 14.33 -9.91
CA ALA A 21 -12.08 14.16 -10.11
C ALA A 21 -12.71 13.37 -8.96
N GLY A 22 -12.08 12.27 -8.54
CA GLY A 22 -12.49 11.47 -7.38
C GLY A 22 -12.54 12.29 -6.10
N SER A 23 -11.52 13.14 -5.87
CA SER A 23 -11.46 14.02 -4.71
C SER A 23 -12.57 15.08 -4.71
N ALA A 24 -12.86 15.67 -5.87
CA ALA A 24 -13.96 16.63 -6.01
C ALA A 24 -15.34 15.96 -5.79
N ILE A 25 -15.55 14.76 -6.32
CA ILE A 25 -16.77 13.96 -6.11
C ILE A 25 -16.91 13.56 -4.63
N PHE A 26 -15.81 13.18 -3.98
CA PHE A 26 -15.79 12.83 -2.57
C PHE A 26 -16.15 14.04 -1.69
N ALA A 27 -15.51 15.19 -1.90
CA ALA A 27 -15.76 16.40 -1.13
C ALA A 27 -17.19 16.93 -1.33
N SER A 28 -17.69 16.94 -2.56
CA SER A 28 -19.09 17.31 -2.85
C SER A 28 -20.08 16.33 -2.21
N GLY A 29 -19.77 15.03 -2.21
CA GLY A 29 -20.55 14.02 -1.51
C GLY A 29 -20.64 14.26 0.00
N ILE A 30 -19.52 14.60 0.64
CA ILE A 30 -19.51 14.98 2.07
C ILE A 30 -20.38 16.20 2.33
N ALA A 31 -20.21 17.26 1.53
CA ALA A 31 -21.00 18.47 1.68
C ALA A 31 -22.51 18.18 1.56
N LEU A 32 -22.90 17.38 0.55
CA LEU A 32 -24.29 17.02 0.32
C LEU A 32 -24.86 16.15 1.44
N PHE A 33 -24.09 15.18 1.93
CA PHE A 33 -24.47 14.34 3.06
C PHE A 33 -24.64 15.16 4.34
N ALA A 34 -23.73 16.11 4.59
CA ALA A 34 -23.80 17.02 5.73
C ALA A 34 -25.02 17.94 5.64
N VAL A 35 -25.33 18.48 4.46
CA VAL A 35 -26.54 19.28 4.21
C VAL A 35 -27.80 18.46 4.46
N GLY A 36 -27.87 17.22 3.96
CA GLY A 36 -29.00 16.32 4.21
C GLY A 36 -29.18 16.01 5.70
N THR A 37 -28.08 15.77 6.40
CA THR A 37 -28.09 15.51 7.85
C THR A 37 -28.54 16.75 8.65
N ALA A 38 -28.00 17.93 8.31
CA ALA A 38 -28.40 19.19 8.93
C ALA A 38 -29.89 19.49 8.66
N PHE A 39 -30.38 19.19 7.45
CA PHE A 39 -31.78 19.37 7.10
C PHE A 39 -32.71 18.48 7.95
N ILE A 40 -32.34 17.21 8.18
CA ILE A 40 -33.08 16.31 9.10
C ILE A 40 -33.17 16.92 10.50
N MET A 41 -32.04 17.42 11.03
CA MET A 41 -31.98 18.00 12.37
C MET A 41 -32.81 19.29 12.48
N MET A 42 -32.69 20.19 11.50
CA MET A 42 -33.39 21.48 11.49
C MET A 42 -34.90 21.31 11.36
N GLN A 43 -35.35 20.42 10.47
CA GLN A 43 -36.76 20.17 10.23
C GLN A 43 -37.37 19.15 11.20
N LYS A 44 -36.56 18.56 12.10
CA LYS A 44 -36.96 17.51 13.04
C LYS A 44 -37.77 16.41 12.37
N ILE A 45 -37.24 15.91 11.25
CA ILE A 45 -37.96 14.96 10.39
C ILE A 45 -38.29 13.69 11.16
N HIS A 46 -39.57 13.33 11.17
CA HIS A 46 -40.09 12.09 11.72
C HIS A 46 -40.93 11.37 10.64
N TYR A 47 -41.35 10.14 10.92
CA TYR A 47 -42.10 9.30 9.96
C TYR A 47 -43.43 9.92 9.46
N GLY A 48 -43.98 10.88 10.20
CA GLY A 48 -45.21 11.60 9.86
C GLY A 48 -44.98 13.01 9.34
N SER A 49 -43.73 13.39 9.06
CA SER A 49 -43.42 14.67 8.43
C SER A 49 -43.94 14.72 7.01
N GLU A 50 -44.10 15.93 6.48
CA GLU A 50 -44.51 16.14 5.08
C GLU A 50 -43.64 15.30 4.13
N PRO A 51 -44.26 14.59 3.16
CA PRO A 51 -43.53 13.71 2.26
C PRO A 51 -42.39 14.43 1.53
N GLU A 52 -42.56 15.70 1.18
CA GLU A 52 -41.53 16.51 0.52
C GLU A 52 -40.25 16.64 1.33
N LYS A 53 -40.35 16.78 2.65
CA LYS A 53 -39.20 16.88 3.57
C LYS A 53 -38.45 15.54 3.64
N ILE A 54 -39.19 14.43 3.71
CA ILE A 54 -38.64 13.07 3.71
C ILE A 54 -37.95 12.77 2.38
N PHE A 55 -38.59 13.14 1.27
CA PHE A 55 -38.03 12.99 -0.07
C PHE A 55 -36.70 13.73 -0.20
N LEU A 56 -36.68 15.03 0.11
CA LEU A 56 -35.50 15.87 -0.09
C LEU A 56 -34.31 15.42 0.78
N SER A 57 -34.58 15.08 2.05
CA SER A 57 -33.55 14.55 2.96
C SER A 57 -32.98 13.22 2.48
N SER A 58 -33.84 12.31 2.00
CA SER A 58 -33.43 11.01 1.47
C SER A 58 -32.57 11.15 0.22
N ILE A 59 -32.90 12.08 -0.67
CA ILE A 59 -32.10 12.34 -1.88
C ILE A 59 -30.73 12.91 -1.53
N PHE A 60 -30.65 13.91 -0.65
CA PHE A 60 -29.35 14.48 -0.26
C PHE A 60 -28.43 13.46 0.40
N ILE A 61 -28.97 12.65 1.31
CA ILE A 61 -28.20 11.60 1.99
C ILE A 61 -27.83 10.49 1.03
N GLY A 62 -28.77 10.03 0.20
CA GLY A 62 -28.57 8.94 -0.75
C GLY A 62 -27.53 9.28 -1.82
N VAL A 63 -27.72 10.43 -2.50
CA VAL A 63 -26.75 10.90 -3.49
C VAL A 63 -25.41 11.20 -2.82
N GLY A 64 -25.40 11.85 -1.65
CA GLY A 64 -24.19 12.16 -0.89
C GLY A 64 -23.38 10.91 -0.55
N ALA A 65 -24.01 9.89 0.02
CA ALA A 65 -23.36 8.62 0.37
C ALA A 65 -22.79 7.90 -0.88
N THR A 66 -23.54 7.89 -1.98
CA THR A 66 -23.09 7.30 -3.25
C THR A 66 -21.88 8.04 -3.81
N MET A 67 -21.88 9.37 -3.78
CA MET A 67 -20.76 10.20 -4.22
C MET A 67 -19.52 10.00 -3.34
N ILE A 68 -19.67 9.93 -2.02
CA ILE A 68 -18.56 9.65 -1.08
C ILE A 68 -17.88 8.32 -1.46
N LEU A 69 -18.66 7.24 -1.60
CA LEU A 69 -18.08 5.93 -1.92
C LEU A 69 -17.47 5.90 -3.32
N THR A 70 -18.10 6.52 -4.31
CA THR A 70 -17.58 6.59 -5.67
C THR A 70 -16.28 7.38 -5.71
N GLY A 71 -16.23 8.55 -5.09
CA GLY A 71 -15.05 9.40 -5.00
C GLY A 71 -13.89 8.71 -4.28
N MET A 72 -14.17 8.07 -3.14
CA MET A 72 -13.18 7.28 -2.41
C MET A 72 -12.60 6.16 -3.28
N ASN A 73 -13.46 5.44 -4.01
CA ASN A 73 -13.02 4.39 -4.93
C ASN A 73 -12.15 4.93 -6.07
N MET A 74 -12.46 6.11 -6.62
CA MET A 74 -11.67 6.74 -7.69
C MET A 74 -10.31 7.27 -7.21
N MET A 75 -10.19 7.64 -5.93
CA MET A 75 -8.92 8.08 -5.33
C MET A 75 -7.92 6.93 -5.12
N MET A 76 -8.39 5.68 -5.06
CA MET A 76 -7.53 4.51 -4.94
C MET A 76 -6.99 4.05 -6.29
N ARG A 77 -5.81 3.42 -6.29
CA ARG A 77 -5.25 2.79 -7.49
C ARG A 77 -6.04 1.52 -7.80
N GLN A 78 -6.95 1.62 -8.77
CA GLN A 78 -7.86 0.53 -9.15
C GLN A 78 -7.23 -0.40 -10.18
N THR A 79 -7.59 -1.68 -10.13
CA THR A 79 -7.37 -2.63 -11.24
C THR A 79 -8.33 -2.33 -12.40
N ARG A 80 -8.08 -2.88 -13.60
CA ARG A 80 -9.00 -2.70 -14.75
C ARG A 80 -10.44 -3.13 -14.41
N TYR A 81 -10.60 -4.23 -13.67
CA TYR A 81 -11.90 -4.71 -13.21
C TYR A 81 -12.50 -3.82 -12.11
N GLY A 82 -11.67 -3.20 -11.26
CA GLY A 82 -12.12 -2.26 -10.23
C GLY A 82 -12.91 -1.09 -10.80
N TYR A 83 -12.49 -0.51 -11.92
CA TYR A 83 -13.24 0.59 -12.57
C TYR A 83 -14.63 0.15 -13.05
N HIS A 84 -14.79 -1.08 -13.54
CA HIS A 84 -16.10 -1.60 -13.92
C HIS A 84 -17.01 -1.81 -12.70
N LEU A 85 -16.46 -2.29 -11.58
CA LEU A 85 -17.19 -2.46 -10.33
C LEU A 85 -17.65 -1.12 -9.75
N ILE A 86 -16.82 -0.08 -9.85
CA ILE A 86 -17.20 1.29 -9.48
C ILE A 86 -18.40 1.73 -10.34
N GLY A 87 -18.28 1.65 -11.66
CA GLY A 87 -19.36 2.03 -12.57
C GLY A 87 -20.66 1.27 -12.30
N ALA A 88 -20.60 -0.04 -12.10
CA ALA A 88 -21.75 -0.87 -11.79
C ALA A 88 -22.38 -0.54 -10.44
N GLY A 89 -21.58 -0.33 -9.40
CA GLY A 89 -22.06 0.03 -8.05
C GLY A 89 -22.69 1.41 -7.99
N THR A 90 -22.06 2.40 -8.62
CA THR A 90 -22.61 3.76 -8.76
C THR A 90 -23.89 3.76 -9.61
N PHE A 91 -23.92 3.00 -10.70
CA PHE A 91 -25.13 2.89 -11.53
C PHE A 91 -26.28 2.22 -10.76
N ALA A 92 -26.02 1.11 -10.05
CA ALA A 92 -27.05 0.42 -9.27
C ALA A 92 -27.64 1.32 -8.16
N SER A 93 -26.80 2.06 -7.45
CA SER A 93 -27.23 3.00 -6.40
C SER A 93 -28.01 4.20 -6.96
N LEU A 94 -27.53 4.83 -8.03
CA LEU A 94 -28.26 5.93 -8.68
C LEU A 94 -29.57 5.46 -9.32
N PHE A 95 -29.60 4.27 -9.91
CA PHE A 95 -30.81 3.69 -10.47
C PHE A 95 -31.86 3.43 -9.37
N ALA A 96 -31.44 2.92 -8.21
CA ALA A 96 -32.34 2.77 -7.07
C ALA A 96 -32.92 4.12 -6.60
N LEU A 97 -32.10 5.18 -6.56
CA LEU A 97 -32.56 6.54 -6.21
C LEU A 97 -33.50 7.13 -7.28
N LEU A 98 -33.30 6.83 -8.57
CA LEU A 98 -34.23 7.21 -9.63
C LEU A 98 -35.57 6.50 -9.47
N VAL A 99 -35.57 5.20 -9.18
CA VAL A 99 -36.79 4.44 -8.92
C VAL A 99 -37.50 4.98 -7.67
N PHE A 100 -36.76 5.33 -6.61
CA PHE A 100 -37.31 6.03 -5.43
C PHE A 100 -37.99 7.34 -5.84
N THR A 101 -37.30 8.18 -6.62
CA THR A 101 -37.79 9.49 -7.05
C THR A 101 -39.07 9.40 -7.87
N TYR A 102 -39.19 8.37 -8.72
CA TYR A 102 -40.38 8.20 -9.55
C TYR A 102 -41.60 7.64 -8.80
N ASN A 103 -41.38 6.86 -7.73
CA ASN A 103 -42.46 6.17 -7.02
C ASN A 103 -42.89 6.88 -5.73
N TYR A 104 -42.01 7.65 -5.09
CA TYR A 104 -42.32 8.41 -3.89
C TYR A 104 -43.04 9.73 -4.24
N PRO A 105 -44.12 10.14 -3.54
CA PRO A 105 -44.76 9.48 -2.38
C PRO A 105 -45.93 8.55 -2.73
N GLN A 106 -46.48 8.66 -3.94
CA GLN A 106 -47.80 8.09 -4.29
C GLN A 106 -47.83 6.56 -4.38
N LYS A 107 -46.73 5.93 -4.82
CA LYS A 107 -46.58 4.47 -5.00
C LYS A 107 -45.60 3.86 -4.00
N TRP A 108 -45.42 4.52 -2.86
CA TRP A 108 -44.49 4.10 -1.83
C TRP A 108 -45.14 3.09 -0.87
N TYR A 109 -45.35 1.87 -1.37
CA TYR A 109 -45.96 0.77 -0.60
C TYR A 109 -45.12 -0.52 -0.67
N TYR A 110 -45.36 -1.40 0.30
CA TYR A 110 -44.72 -2.71 0.35
C TYR A 110 -45.25 -3.61 -0.78
N PRO A 111 -44.42 -4.37 -1.51
CA PRO A 111 -43.00 -4.69 -1.26
C PRO A 111 -41.98 -3.81 -2.02
N LEU A 112 -42.44 -2.84 -2.81
CA LEU A 112 -41.58 -2.03 -3.68
C LEU A 112 -40.47 -1.30 -2.90
N ILE A 113 -40.80 -0.79 -1.71
CA ILE A 113 -39.84 -0.14 -0.79
C ILE A 113 -38.63 -1.03 -0.52
N ASN A 114 -38.87 -2.32 -0.22
CA ASN A 114 -37.80 -3.25 0.12
C ASN A 114 -36.90 -3.55 -1.08
N TYR A 115 -37.47 -3.67 -2.29
CA TYR A 115 -36.68 -3.91 -3.48
C TYR A 115 -35.80 -2.72 -3.84
N VAL A 116 -36.32 -1.50 -3.73
CA VAL A 116 -35.55 -0.27 -3.96
C VAL A 116 -34.43 -0.13 -2.94
N LEU A 117 -34.74 -0.32 -1.65
CA LEU A 117 -33.74 -0.26 -0.59
C LEU A 117 -32.67 -1.35 -0.75
N ALA A 118 -33.07 -2.59 -1.03
CA ALA A 118 -32.14 -3.69 -1.25
C ALA A 118 -31.20 -3.42 -2.42
N LEU A 119 -31.72 -2.92 -3.54
CA LEU A 119 -30.90 -2.57 -4.70
C LEU A 119 -29.90 -1.46 -4.38
N TYR A 120 -30.34 -0.44 -3.65
CA TYR A 120 -29.47 0.64 -3.18
C TYR A 120 -28.35 0.12 -2.27
N VAL A 121 -28.69 -0.70 -1.28
CA VAL A 121 -27.72 -1.32 -0.36
C VAL A 121 -26.74 -2.22 -1.10
N VAL A 122 -27.20 -3.02 -2.06
CA VAL A 122 -26.32 -3.85 -2.90
C VAL A 122 -25.33 -2.97 -3.66
N GLY A 123 -25.78 -1.85 -4.25
CA GLY A 123 -24.90 -0.90 -4.91
C GLY A 123 -23.81 -0.34 -3.98
N LEU A 124 -24.19 0.06 -2.76
CA LEU A 124 -23.23 0.53 -1.75
C LEU A 124 -22.26 -0.57 -1.33
N LEU A 125 -22.73 -1.80 -1.12
CA LEU A 125 -21.90 -2.94 -0.75
C LEU A 125 -20.89 -3.30 -1.84
N VAL A 126 -21.27 -3.21 -3.11
CA VAL A 126 -20.33 -3.38 -4.23
C VAL A 126 -19.23 -2.31 -4.18
N LEU A 127 -19.57 -1.05 -3.93
CA LEU A 127 -18.59 0.04 -3.82
C LEU A 127 -17.67 -0.13 -2.60
N VAL A 128 -18.22 -0.50 -1.44
CA VAL A 128 -17.44 -0.76 -0.22
C VAL A 128 -16.55 -1.98 -0.40
N GLY A 129 -17.10 -3.07 -0.95
CA GLY A 129 -16.36 -4.30 -1.23
C GLY A 129 -15.22 -4.07 -2.21
N ASN A 130 -15.44 -3.26 -3.26
CA ASN A 130 -14.39 -2.86 -4.19
C ASN A 130 -13.31 -2.04 -3.47
N ALA A 131 -13.69 -1.04 -2.67
CA ALA A 131 -12.75 -0.26 -1.88
C ALA A 131 -11.87 -1.15 -0.97
N PHE A 132 -12.52 -2.04 -0.22
CA PHE A 132 -11.84 -2.97 0.68
C PHE A 132 -10.90 -3.92 -0.06
N ALA A 133 -11.35 -4.51 -1.16
CA ALA A 133 -10.53 -5.42 -1.96
C ALA A 133 -9.25 -4.75 -2.47
N ASN A 134 -9.31 -3.48 -2.87
CA ASN A 134 -8.12 -2.74 -3.30
C ASN A 134 -7.17 -2.42 -2.15
N VAL A 135 -7.68 -2.08 -0.97
CA VAL A 135 -6.84 -1.87 0.23
C VAL A 135 -6.14 -3.16 0.64
N VAL A 136 -6.85 -4.29 0.62
CA VAL A 136 -6.27 -5.61 0.93
C VAL A 136 -5.22 -6.00 -0.12
N LEU A 137 -5.52 -5.80 -1.41
CA LEU A 137 -4.56 -6.06 -2.49
C LEU A 137 -3.29 -5.21 -2.30
N TRP A 138 -3.46 -3.91 -1.99
CA TRP A 138 -2.34 -3.02 -1.71
C TRP A 138 -1.51 -3.46 -0.50
N MET A 139 -2.14 -3.99 0.56
CA MET A 139 -1.43 -4.51 1.72
C MET A 139 -0.64 -5.80 1.40
N ILE A 140 -1.18 -6.66 0.53
CA ILE A 140 -0.52 -7.89 0.08
C ILE A 140 0.67 -7.54 -0.85
N GLU A 141 0.46 -6.61 -1.78
CA GLU A 141 1.49 -6.11 -2.71
C GLU A 141 2.52 -5.21 -2.03
N GLY A 142 2.17 -4.58 -0.91
CA GLY A 142 3.02 -3.74 -0.08
C GLY A 142 4.10 -4.50 0.70
N LYS A 143 4.20 -5.83 0.54
CA LYS A 143 5.42 -6.56 0.91
C LYS A 143 6.50 -6.20 -0.11
N PRO A 144 7.64 -5.62 0.32
CA PRO A 144 8.58 -5.00 -0.58
C PRO A 144 9.25 -6.03 -1.49
N ASP A 145 8.88 -6.03 -2.76
CA ASP A 145 9.87 -6.13 -3.85
C ASP A 145 10.56 -4.76 -3.98
N THR A 146 11.27 -4.36 -2.93
CA THR A 146 12.33 -3.34 -2.98
C THR A 146 13.59 -4.11 -2.56
N VAL A 147 14.54 -4.48 -3.42
CA VAL A 147 15.26 -3.65 -4.38
C VAL A 147 15.73 -4.52 -5.56
N MET A 148 15.01 -4.51 -6.67
CA MET A 148 15.68 -4.50 -7.98
C MET A 148 15.37 -3.15 -8.61
N ARG A 149 15.90 -2.11 -7.97
CA ARG A 149 16.23 -0.87 -8.67
C ARG A 149 17.10 -1.33 -9.82
N ARG A 150 16.59 -1.19 -11.04
CA ARG A 150 17.39 -1.27 -12.26
C ARG A 150 18.32 -0.07 -12.17
N GLU A 151 19.39 -0.18 -11.37
CA GLU A 151 20.55 0.67 -11.51
C GLU A 151 21.00 0.43 -12.93
N VAL A 152 20.75 1.45 -13.75
CA VAL A 152 21.56 1.67 -14.94
C VAL A 152 22.98 1.53 -14.42
N GLN A 153 23.68 0.45 -14.80
CA GLN A 153 25.12 0.34 -14.60
C GLN A 153 25.73 1.54 -15.32
N ARG A 154 25.84 2.68 -14.62
CA ARG A 154 26.82 3.68 -14.97
C ARG A 154 28.14 3.00 -14.63
N ILE A 155 28.87 2.68 -15.68
CA ILE A 155 30.28 2.34 -15.55
C ILE A 155 30.91 3.63 -15.02
N TYR A 156 31.17 3.68 -13.72
CA TYR A 156 31.95 4.74 -13.12
C TYR A 156 33.37 4.64 -13.70
N THR A 157 33.91 5.76 -14.17
CA THR A 157 35.35 5.81 -14.45
C THR A 157 36.09 5.97 -13.14
N ASP A 158 37.34 5.50 -13.06
CA ASP A 158 38.13 5.53 -11.84
C ASP A 158 38.28 6.96 -11.30
N GLU A 159 38.25 7.99 -12.15
CA GLU A 159 38.29 9.40 -11.74
C GLU A 159 37.03 9.89 -11.00
N GLU A 160 35.85 9.35 -11.31
CA GLU A 160 34.61 9.71 -10.60
C GLU A 160 34.58 9.07 -9.20
N ILE A 161 35.10 7.84 -9.08
CA ILE A 161 35.19 7.13 -7.80
C ILE A 161 36.18 7.84 -6.87
N GLU A 162 37.34 8.24 -7.38
CA GLU A 162 38.35 8.94 -6.59
C GLU A 162 37.84 10.29 -6.08
N ARG A 163 37.11 11.04 -6.92
CA ARG A 163 36.50 12.31 -6.54
C ARG A 163 35.43 12.16 -5.45
N ASP A 164 34.57 11.16 -5.55
CA ASP A 164 33.53 10.89 -4.54
C ASP A 164 34.15 10.45 -3.20
N ILE A 165 35.25 9.68 -3.24
CA ILE A 165 35.99 9.30 -2.04
C ILE A 165 36.63 10.54 -1.40
N GLU A 166 37.30 11.40 -2.17
CA GLU A 166 37.89 12.64 -1.64
C GLU A 166 36.83 13.56 -1.02
N ASP A 167 35.71 13.76 -1.69
CA ASP A 167 34.60 14.59 -1.17
C ASP A 167 33.98 13.99 0.10
N ALA A 168 33.78 12.67 0.15
CA ALA A 168 33.28 11.99 1.34
C ALA A 168 34.27 12.07 2.52
N THR A 169 35.57 11.98 2.23
CA THR A 169 36.63 12.06 3.25
C THR A 169 36.79 13.48 3.77
N ARG A 170 36.71 14.48 2.90
CA ARG A 170 36.70 15.88 3.31
C ARG A 170 35.52 16.20 4.20
N LYS A 171 34.33 15.73 3.81
CA LYS A 171 33.09 15.93 4.57
C LYS A 171 33.11 15.21 5.92
N SER A 172 33.71 14.02 6.02
CA SER A 172 33.84 13.31 7.30
C SER A 172 34.85 13.98 8.25
N ILE A 173 35.93 14.56 7.71
CA ILE A 173 36.89 15.36 8.49
C ILE A 173 36.25 16.66 8.99
N GLU A 174 35.51 17.37 8.14
CA GLU A 174 34.78 18.59 8.54
C GLU A 174 33.73 18.29 9.63
N LEU A 175 32.97 17.20 9.47
CA LEU A 175 32.01 16.76 10.48
C LEU A 175 32.70 16.42 11.80
N SER A 176 33.81 15.67 11.76
CA SER A 176 34.58 15.29 12.95
C SER A 176 35.23 16.50 13.65
N ALA A 177 35.66 17.51 12.89
CA ALA A 177 36.21 18.75 13.44
C ALA A 177 35.13 19.65 14.05
N SER A 178 33.91 19.64 13.49
CA SER A 178 32.78 20.43 14.00
C SER A 178 32.15 19.84 15.28
N GLU A 179 32.32 18.53 15.52
CA GLU A 179 31.75 17.83 16.68
C GLU A 179 32.66 17.85 17.92
N LEU A 180 33.93 18.25 17.77
CA LEU A 180 34.89 18.44 18.87
C LEU A 180 34.88 19.88 19.41
N ILE A 181 33.70 20.40 19.76
CA ILE A 181 33.59 21.54 20.66
C ILE A 181 33.55 20.99 22.08
N PHE A 182 34.71 20.89 22.72
CA PHE A 182 34.79 20.64 24.16
C PHE A 182 34.11 21.81 24.89
N LYS A 183 32.91 21.58 25.40
CA LYS A 183 32.30 22.45 26.39
C LYS A 183 33.11 22.32 27.68
N GLU A 184 33.98 23.27 27.96
CA GLU A 184 34.46 23.51 29.32
C GLU A 184 33.25 23.87 30.19
N PRO A 185 32.87 23.05 31.19
CA PRO A 185 31.80 23.43 32.07
C PRO A 185 32.35 24.45 33.07
N TYR A 186 31.79 25.65 33.00
CA TYR A 186 31.91 26.70 33.99
C TYR A 186 31.90 26.14 35.42
N ALA A 187 33.00 26.36 36.13
CA ALA A 187 33.05 26.24 37.57
C ALA A 187 32.12 27.28 38.21
N LYS A 188 31.00 26.81 38.77
CA LYS A 188 30.36 27.36 39.97
C LYS A 188 29.22 26.43 40.40
N ASP A 189 29.33 25.97 41.64
CA ASP A 189 28.27 25.39 42.46
C ASP A 189 27.79 23.96 42.17
N VAL A 190 28.69 22.97 42.35
CA VAL A 190 28.24 21.61 42.68
C VAL A 190 28.92 21.14 43.96
N LYS A 191 28.12 21.02 45.02
CA LYS A 191 28.50 20.47 46.33
C LYS A 191 28.88 19.00 46.18
N TYR A 192 30.10 18.64 46.62
CA TYR A 192 30.53 17.25 46.76
C TYR A 192 29.71 16.53 47.84
N GLY A 193 28.74 15.73 47.41
CA GLY A 193 27.96 14.84 48.27
C GLY A 193 28.63 13.48 48.42
N LYS A 194 29.10 13.20 49.65
CA LYS A 194 29.33 11.90 50.30
C LYS A 194 29.74 10.70 49.43
N ILE A 195 30.97 10.27 49.67
CA ILE A 195 31.55 8.97 49.35
C ILE A 195 30.63 7.85 49.87
N PHE A 196 29.97 7.13 48.99
CA PHE A 196 29.38 5.82 49.29
C PHE A 196 30.42 4.74 49.00
N HIS A 197 30.95 4.15 50.07
CA HIS A 197 31.58 2.84 50.03
C HIS A 197 30.49 1.79 49.90
N GLU A 198 30.34 1.20 48.71
CA GLU A 198 29.54 -0.01 48.56
C GLU A 198 30.39 -1.16 48.03
N LYS A 199 30.32 -2.27 48.77
CA LYS A 199 31.15 -3.46 48.65
C LYS A 199 30.96 -4.13 47.28
N ARG A 200 32.08 -4.49 46.66
CA ARG A 200 32.18 -5.38 45.50
C ARG A 200 31.47 -6.70 45.83
N GLY A 201 30.28 -6.89 45.28
CA GLY A 201 29.51 -8.12 45.41
C GLY A 201 30.25 -9.29 44.75
N THR A 202 30.33 -10.40 45.48
CA THR A 202 30.94 -11.66 45.06
C THR A 202 30.20 -12.24 43.86
N THR A 203 30.87 -12.33 42.71
CA THR A 203 30.33 -12.97 41.51
C THR A 203 30.49 -14.48 41.66
N THR A 204 29.42 -15.20 41.97
CA THR A 204 29.39 -16.67 41.85
C THR A 204 29.24 -17.03 40.37
N ARG A 205 30.32 -17.53 39.77
CA ARG A 205 30.29 -18.15 38.44
C ARG A 205 29.67 -19.54 38.57
N ILE A 206 28.42 -19.69 38.16
CA ILE A 206 27.83 -21.00 37.89
C ILE A 206 28.30 -21.42 36.50
N LYS A 207 29.01 -22.54 36.41
CA LYS A 207 29.43 -23.17 35.15
C LYS A 207 28.25 -24.00 34.64
N ASP A 208 27.41 -23.39 33.80
CA ASP A 208 26.51 -24.17 32.96
C ASP A 208 27.29 -24.67 31.75
N ASN A 209 27.40 -25.99 31.63
CA ASN A 209 28.03 -26.65 30.51
C ASN A 209 26.95 -26.91 29.45
N LEU A 210 26.70 -25.91 28.60
CA LEU A 210 25.84 -26.03 27.41
C LEU A 210 26.72 -26.27 26.19
N ASP A 211 26.57 -27.45 25.57
CA ASP A 211 27.35 -27.89 24.39
C ASP A 211 27.11 -27.06 23.10
N GLU A 212 26.18 -26.10 23.12
CA GLU A 212 25.84 -25.29 21.92
C GLU A 212 26.71 -24.05 21.71
N VAL A 213 27.68 -23.77 22.59
CA VAL A 213 28.48 -22.52 22.53
C VAL A 213 29.89 -22.74 21.95
N THR A 214 30.10 -23.74 21.09
CA THR A 214 31.35 -23.84 20.32
C THR A 214 31.43 -22.83 19.18
N SER A 215 30.31 -22.22 18.76
CA SER A 215 30.27 -21.22 17.69
C SER A 215 30.63 -19.79 18.15
N LEU A 216 30.55 -19.49 19.45
CA LEU A 216 30.77 -18.15 20.00
C LEU A 216 32.15 -17.94 20.64
N VAL A 217 32.96 -18.99 20.81
CA VAL A 217 34.35 -18.90 21.29
C VAL A 217 35.27 -18.19 20.26
N LYS A 218 34.82 -18.03 19.01
CA LYS A 218 35.60 -17.36 17.95
C LYS A 218 35.64 -15.82 18.05
N THR A 219 35.05 -15.21 19.08
CA THR A 219 34.94 -13.74 19.18
C THR A 219 35.57 -13.14 20.44
N VAL A 220 36.54 -13.82 21.07
CA VAL A 220 37.10 -13.41 22.37
C VAL A 220 38.57 -12.96 22.31
N ASN A 221 39.18 -12.76 21.13
CA ASN A 221 40.54 -12.17 21.04
C ASN A 221 40.62 -11.06 19.96
N PRO A 222 40.62 -9.77 20.33
CA PRO A 222 40.72 -8.65 19.40
C PRO A 222 42.19 -8.37 19.06
N GLY A 223 42.84 -9.28 18.33
CA GLY A 223 44.27 -9.12 18.02
C GLY A 223 44.84 -9.98 16.88
N GLU A 224 44.19 -11.06 16.47
CA GLU A 224 44.70 -11.89 15.36
C GLU A 224 43.91 -11.65 14.07
N ARG A 225 44.58 -11.05 13.07
CA ARG A 225 44.13 -11.09 11.69
C ARG A 225 44.16 -12.54 11.21
N ILE A 226 43.02 -13.21 11.16
CA ILE A 226 42.88 -14.48 10.46
C ILE A 226 42.90 -14.16 8.96
N LYS A 227 43.96 -14.59 8.27
CA LYS A 227 43.99 -14.66 6.80
C LYS A 227 42.99 -15.75 6.37
N SER A 228 41.76 -15.34 6.08
CA SER A 228 40.78 -16.19 5.41
C SER A 228 41.24 -16.44 3.97
N GLY A 229 41.64 -17.68 3.69
CA GLY A 229 42.08 -18.13 2.38
C GLY A 229 40.92 -18.28 1.40
N SER A 230 41.20 -18.06 0.12
CA SER A 230 40.28 -18.09 -1.03
C SER A 230 39.37 -19.32 -1.13
N ALA A 231 39.74 -20.44 -0.51
CA ALA A 231 38.98 -21.69 -0.53
C ALA A 231 37.63 -21.62 0.20
N GLU A 232 37.51 -20.83 1.28
CA GLU A 232 36.24 -20.68 2.01
C GLU A 232 35.26 -19.75 1.26
N ILE A 233 35.78 -18.77 0.54
CA ILE A 233 35.00 -17.84 -0.29
C ILE A 233 34.43 -18.56 -1.52
N GLU A 234 35.21 -19.46 -2.14
CA GLU A 234 34.74 -20.30 -3.25
C GLU A 234 33.62 -21.26 -2.82
N GLY A 235 33.71 -21.84 -1.61
CA GLY A 235 32.65 -22.70 -1.05
C GLY A 235 31.33 -21.95 -0.85
N ALA A 236 31.40 -20.72 -0.31
CA ALA A 236 30.21 -19.87 -0.14
C ALA A 236 29.62 -19.45 -1.50
N SER A 237 30.46 -19.13 -2.48
CA SER A 237 30.02 -18.73 -3.83
C SER A 237 29.35 -19.88 -4.58
N LYS A 238 29.86 -21.11 -4.43
CA LYS A 238 29.28 -22.31 -5.05
C LYS A 238 27.90 -22.67 -4.47
N ASN A 239 27.74 -22.54 -3.15
CA ASN A 239 26.44 -22.74 -2.49
C ASN A 239 25.41 -21.67 -2.89
N LEU A 240 25.82 -20.42 -3.06
CA LEU A 240 24.94 -19.35 -3.58
C LEU A 240 24.50 -19.62 -5.02
N LEU A 241 25.39 -20.14 -5.85
CA LEU A 241 25.12 -20.46 -7.26
C LEU A 241 24.13 -21.63 -7.41
N ASP A 242 24.22 -22.64 -6.55
CA ASP A 242 23.25 -23.75 -6.50
C ASP A 242 21.87 -23.30 -6.03
N ILE A 243 21.79 -22.41 -5.02
CA ILE A 243 20.51 -21.83 -4.57
C ILE A 243 19.84 -21.00 -5.69
N LEU A 244 20.62 -20.23 -6.44
CA LEU A 244 20.12 -19.45 -7.57
C LEU A 244 19.64 -20.33 -8.74
N ARG A 245 20.32 -21.45 -9.02
CA ARG A 245 19.88 -22.42 -10.03
C ARG A 245 18.55 -23.08 -9.66
N VAL A 246 18.39 -23.53 -8.42
CA VAL A 246 17.13 -24.17 -7.94
C VAL A 246 15.96 -23.18 -8.01
N GLY A 247 16.18 -21.90 -7.70
CA GLY A 247 15.16 -20.85 -7.86
C GLY A 247 14.77 -20.57 -9.32
N SER A 248 15.73 -20.60 -10.25
CA SER A 248 15.50 -20.33 -11.67
C SER A 248 14.68 -21.44 -12.37
N VAL A 249 14.89 -22.70 -12.00
CA VAL A 249 14.14 -23.86 -12.55
C VAL A 249 12.67 -23.83 -12.14
N LYS A 250 12.37 -23.37 -10.91
CA LYS A 250 10.99 -23.22 -10.41
C LYS A 250 10.23 -22.11 -11.15
N LYS A 251 10.93 -21.04 -11.55
CA LYS A 251 10.38 -19.93 -12.35
C LYS A 251 10.08 -20.33 -13.80
N SER A 252 10.91 -21.23 -14.38
CA SER A 252 10.69 -21.80 -15.73
C SER A 252 9.44 -22.67 -15.79
N LYS A 253 9.26 -23.61 -14.83
CA LYS A 253 8.07 -24.48 -14.79
C LYS A 253 6.77 -23.70 -14.55
N SER A 254 6.82 -22.61 -13.77
CA SER A 254 5.64 -21.76 -13.54
C SER A 254 5.21 -20.98 -14.80
N ARG A 255 6.16 -20.60 -15.68
CA ARG A 255 5.83 -20.00 -16.99
C ARG A 255 5.22 -21.03 -17.93
N GLU A 256 5.78 -22.23 -17.99
CA GLU A 256 5.26 -23.31 -18.86
C GLU A 256 3.82 -23.72 -18.49
N ILE A 257 3.47 -23.71 -17.20
CA ILE A 257 2.10 -23.96 -16.73
C ILE A 257 1.17 -22.80 -17.09
N LYS A 258 1.62 -21.55 -16.97
CA LYS A 258 0.82 -20.38 -17.38
C LYS A 258 0.54 -20.41 -18.88
N ASP A 259 1.54 -20.74 -19.69
CA ASP A 259 1.40 -20.76 -21.15
C ASP A 259 0.43 -21.87 -21.59
N LYS A 260 0.46 -23.05 -20.94
CA LYS A 260 -0.54 -24.11 -21.18
C LYS A 260 -1.97 -23.72 -20.80
N ILE A 261 -2.16 -22.96 -19.72
CA ILE A 261 -3.48 -22.50 -19.29
C ILE A 261 -4.03 -21.45 -20.28
N VAL A 262 -3.17 -20.56 -20.78
CA VAL A 262 -3.56 -19.54 -21.76
C VAL A 262 -3.97 -20.18 -23.09
N ASP A 263 -3.17 -21.13 -23.61
CA ASP A 263 -3.51 -21.86 -24.86
C ASP A 263 -4.81 -22.67 -24.72
N THR A 264 -5.05 -23.26 -23.54
CA THR A 264 -6.31 -23.98 -23.26
C THR A 264 -7.52 -23.03 -23.24
N MET A 265 -7.36 -21.82 -22.71
CA MET A 265 -8.44 -20.82 -22.72
C MET A 265 -8.72 -20.29 -24.14
N GLU A 266 -7.71 -20.05 -24.96
CA GLU A 266 -7.92 -19.59 -26.35
C GLU A 266 -8.64 -20.64 -27.21
N ARG A 267 -8.32 -21.94 -27.02
CA ARG A 267 -9.06 -23.03 -27.66
C ARG A 267 -10.51 -23.12 -27.19
N PHE A 268 -10.78 -22.82 -25.93
CA PHE A 268 -12.15 -22.82 -25.40
C PHE A 268 -12.97 -21.65 -25.95
N TYR A 269 -12.37 -20.47 -26.07
CA TYR A 269 -13.02 -19.29 -26.64
C TYR A 269 -13.33 -19.44 -28.14
N SER A 270 -12.44 -20.07 -28.91
CA SER A 270 -12.68 -20.36 -30.34
C SER A 270 -13.80 -21.39 -30.55
N LEU A 271 -13.92 -22.40 -29.67
CA LEU A 271 -15.02 -23.37 -29.72
C LEU A 271 -16.40 -22.75 -29.40
N ILE A 272 -16.45 -21.76 -28.51
CA ILE A 272 -17.71 -21.07 -28.15
C ILE A 272 -18.15 -20.10 -29.25
N THR A 273 -17.21 -19.47 -29.96
CA THR A 273 -17.54 -18.52 -31.04
C THR A 273 -18.00 -19.23 -32.31
N VAL A 274 -17.48 -20.41 -32.63
CA VAL A 274 -17.96 -21.22 -33.78
C VAL A 274 -19.38 -21.73 -33.57
N LYS A 275 -19.81 -21.98 -32.32
CA LYS A 275 -21.16 -22.50 -32.02
C LYS A 275 -22.27 -21.43 -32.02
N ARG A 276 -21.92 -20.15 -32.23
CA ARG A 276 -22.88 -19.01 -32.31
C ARG A 276 -23.07 -18.45 -33.72
N GLY A 277 -22.37 -18.99 -34.72
CA GLY A 277 -22.40 -18.53 -36.11
C GLY A 277 -22.95 -19.55 -37.12
N GLY A 278 -23.66 -20.59 -36.66
CA GLY A 278 -24.33 -21.59 -37.50
C GLY A 278 -25.82 -21.60 -37.22
#